data_AF-A0A124G410-F1
#
_entry.id   AF-A0A124G410-F1
#
_cell.length_a   1.000
_cell.length_b   1.000
_cell.length_c   1.000
_cell.angle_alpha   90.00
_cell.angle_beta   90.00
_cell.angle_gamma   90.00
#
_symmetry.space_group_name_H-M   'P 1'
#
loop_
_entity.id
_entity.type
_entity.pdbx_description
1 polymer ?
#
loop_
_entity_poly.entity_id
_entity_poly.type
_entity_poly.pdbx_seq_one_letter_code
_entity_poly.pdbx_strand_id
1 'polypeptide(L)' 'VICGLPGLLLKFMNPAVLEGTGCATVEELSATPLWEAVARRELRVFQVRYPRVRVVIVDRDGRIIGESP' A
#
# COMPACT_ATOMS: atom_id res chain seq x y z
N VAL A 1 8.13 9.96 8.51
CA VAL A 1 6.85 9.22 8.39
C VAL A 1 6.18 9.67 7.12
N ILE A 2 5.67 8.75 6.30
CA ILE A 2 4.85 9.08 5.12
C ILE A 2 3.46 8.53 5.37
N CYS A 3 2.44 9.37 5.18
CA CYS A 3 1.04 9.01 5.32
C CYS A 3 0.27 9.35 4.04
N GLY A 4 -0.70 8.52 3.68
CA GLY A 4 -1.50 8.76 2.48
C GLY A 4 -2.51 7.67 2.18
N LEU A 5 -3.31 7.93 1.15
CA LEU A 5 -4.31 6.98 0.64
C LEU A 5 -3.63 5.77 -0.03
N PRO A 6 -4.27 4.59 -0.03
CA PRO A 6 -3.78 3.35 -0.64
C PRO A 6 -3.22 3.55 -2.03
N GLY A 7 -3.99 4.21 -2.91
CA GLY A 7 -3.66 4.39 -4.31
C GLY A 7 -2.35 5.14 -4.52
N LEU A 8 -2.18 6.24 -3.78
CA LEU A 8 -1.00 7.08 -3.88
C LEU A 8 0.23 6.39 -3.31
N LEU A 9 0.11 5.81 -2.12
CA LEU A 9 1.25 5.16 -1.47
C LEU A 9 1.71 3.92 -2.23
N LEU A 10 0.79 3.03 -2.61
CA LEU A 10 1.17 1.80 -3.31
C LEU A 10 1.78 2.11 -4.68
N LYS A 11 1.23 3.06 -5.45
CA LYS A 11 1.81 3.46 -6.74
C LYS A 11 3.12 4.22 -6.59
N PHE A 12 3.30 4.99 -5.51
CA PHE A 12 4.58 5.64 -5.20
C PHE A 12 5.67 4.62 -4.85
N MET A 13 5.34 3.60 -4.05
CA MET A 13 6.28 2.53 -3.71
C MET A 13 6.59 1.63 -4.91
N ASN A 14 5.55 1.29 -5.68
CA ASN A 14 5.62 0.43 -6.85
C ASN A 14 4.55 0.82 -7.90
N PRO A 15 4.93 1.50 -9.00
CA PRO A 15 3.99 1.88 -10.05
C PRO A 15 3.25 0.69 -10.70
N ALA A 16 3.88 -0.49 -10.71
CA ALA A 16 3.39 -1.73 -11.29
C ALA A 16 2.59 -2.61 -10.29
N VAL A 17 2.24 -2.10 -9.10
CA VAL A 17 1.60 -2.89 -8.02
C VAL A 17 0.32 -3.66 -8.40
N LEU A 18 -0.39 -3.24 -9.45
CA LEU A 18 -1.62 -3.88 -9.93
C LEU A 18 -1.38 -5.00 -10.96
N GLU A 19 -0.15 -5.17 -11.45
CA GLU A 19 0.16 -6.20 -12.43
C GLU A 19 -0.09 -7.59 -11.84
N GLY A 20 -0.84 -8.40 -12.59
CA GLY A 20 -1.20 -9.76 -12.18
C GLY A 20 -2.29 -9.85 -11.11
N THR A 21 -2.85 -8.73 -10.61
CA THR A 21 -3.95 -8.78 -9.63
C THR A 21 -5.34 -8.85 -10.27
N GLY A 22 -5.45 -8.49 -11.56
CA GLY A 22 -6.72 -8.38 -12.27
C GLY A 22 -7.55 -7.15 -11.90
N CYS A 23 -7.01 -6.24 -11.08
CA CYS A 23 -7.68 -5.00 -10.67
C CYS A 23 -7.24 -3.82 -11.53
N ALA A 24 -8.17 -2.94 -11.92
CA ALA A 24 -7.86 -1.72 -12.66
C ALA A 24 -7.39 -0.60 -11.71
N THR A 25 -7.86 -0.61 -10.46
CA THR A 25 -7.53 0.40 -9.45
C THR A 25 -7.06 -0.22 -8.14
N VAL A 26 -6.34 0.58 -7.35
CA VAL A 26 -5.95 0.18 -5.98
C VAL A 26 -7.17 0.11 -5.06
N GLU A 27 -8.21 0.92 -5.32
CA GLU A 27 -9.47 0.85 -4.58
C GLU A 27 -10.14 -0.51 -4.79
N GLU A 28 -10.22 -0.98 -6.04
CA GLU A 28 -10.70 -2.33 -6.36
C GLU A 28 -9.87 -3.41 -5.67
N LEU A 29 -8.53 -3.30 -5.74
CA LEU A 29 -7.63 -4.23 -5.06
C LEU A 29 -7.92 -4.29 -3.55
N SER A 30 -8.19 -3.14 -2.91
CA SER A 30 -8.47 -3.04 -1.47
C SER A 30 -9.78 -3.72 -1.06
N ALA A 31 -10.71 -3.88 -2.00
CA ALA A 31 -11.94 -4.64 -1.81
C ALA A 31 -11.76 -6.16 -2.01
N THR A 32 -10.57 -6.63 -2.40
CA THR A 32 -10.30 -8.05 -2.63
C THR A 32 -9.55 -8.70 -1.45
N PRO A 33 -9.61 -10.04 -1.32
CA PRO A 33 -8.77 -10.77 -0.37
C PRO A 33 -7.25 -10.64 -0.64
N LEU A 34 -6.86 -10.20 -1.83
CA LEU A 34 -5.44 -10.00 -2.20
C LEU A 34 -4.83 -8.78 -1.53
N TRP A 35 -5.65 -7.84 -1.05
CA TRP A 35 -5.23 -6.57 -0.47
C TRP A 35 -4.09 -6.72 0.53
N GLU A 36 -4.31 -7.52 1.58
CA GLU A 36 -3.34 -7.63 2.66
C GLU A 36 -2.01 -8.22 2.19
N ALA A 37 -2.06 -9.19 1.28
CA ALA A 37 -0.86 -9.84 0.75
C ALA A 37 -0.03 -8.85 -0.09
N VAL A 38 -0.68 -8.09 -0.98
CA VAL A 38 -0.01 -7.08 -1.81
C VAL A 38 0.52 -5.93 -0.97
N ALA A 39 -0.29 -5.36 -0.08
CA ALA A 39 0.12 -4.26 0.78
C ALA A 39 1.31 -4.64 1.66
N ARG A 40 1.29 -5.82 2.31
CA ARG A 40 2.42 -6.30 3.13
C ARG A 40 3.68 -6.54 2.31
N ARG A 41 3.55 -7.07 1.08
CA ARG A 41 4.69 -7.26 0.17
C ARG A 41 5.36 -5.93 -0.15
N GLU A 42 4.59 -4.95 -0.62
CA GLU A 42 5.14 -3.65 -1.02
C GLU A 42 5.71 -2.89 0.18
N LEU A 43 5.04 -2.92 1.34
CA LEU A 43 5.54 -2.31 2.56
C LEU A 43 6.89 -2.91 3.00
N ARG A 44 7.05 -4.24 2.90
CA ARG A 44 8.31 -4.91 3.24
C ARG A 44 9.42 -4.50 2.27
N VAL A 45 9.16 -4.52 0.97
CA VAL A 45 10.14 -4.12 -0.06
C VAL A 45 10.56 -2.66 0.14
N PHE A 46 9.60 -1.77 0.41
CA PHE A 46 9.87 -0.36 0.63
C PHE A 46 10.71 -0.12 1.90
N GLN A 47 10.44 -0.82 2.99
CA GLN A 47 11.24 -0.73 4.22
C GLN A 47 12.67 -1.22 4.05
N VAL A 48 12.91 -2.27 3.26
CA VAL A 48 14.28 -2.73 2.97
C VAL A 48 15.07 -1.60 2.28
N ARG A 49 14.42 -0.85 1.38
CA ARG A 49 15.02 0.29 0.69
C ARG A 49 15.15 1.54 1.58
N TYR A 50 14.18 1.77 2.46
CA TYR A 50 14.08 2.96 3.32
C TYR A 50 13.82 2.58 4.78
N PRO A 51 14.80 2.03 5.50
CA PRO A 51 14.59 1.41 6.81
C PRO A 51 14.24 2.40 7.93
N ARG A 52 14.42 3.71 7.70
CA ARG A 52 14.07 4.76 8.66
C ARG A 52 12.72 5.43 8.36
N VAL A 53 12.00 4.94 7.35
CA VAL A 53 10.72 5.52 6.93
C VAL A 53 9.57 4.63 7.41
N ARG A 54 8.79 5.15 8.35
CA ARG A 54 7.48 4.57 8.70
C ARG A 54 6.43 4.98 7.67
N VAL A 55 5.67 4.02 7.17
CA VAL A 55 4.56 4.19 6.23
C VAL A 55 3.25 3.95 6.96
N VAL A 56 2.29 4.85 6.79
CA VAL A 56 0.94 4.74 7.35
C VAL A 56 -0.08 4.93 6.22
N ILE A 57 -0.86 3.90 5.95
CA ILE A 57 -1.94 3.90 4.97
C ILE A 57 -3.24 4.26 5.68
N VAL A 58 -3.91 5.30 5.19
CA VAL A 58 -5.18 5.78 5.74
C VAL A 58 -6.32 5.68 4.73
N ASP A 59 -7.54 5.45 5.19
CA ASP A 59 -8.74 5.57 4.36
C ASP A 59 -9.17 7.05 4.18
N ARG A 60 -10.26 7.27 3.43
CA ARG A 60 -10.81 8.61 3.19
C ARG A 60 -11.40 9.27 4.44
N ASP A 61 -11.76 8.48 5.45
CA ASP A 61 -12.23 8.97 6.76
C ASP A 61 -11.05 9.29 7.71
N GLY A 62 -9.80 9.06 7.27
CA GLY A 62 -8.59 9.27 8.06
C GLY A 62 -8.26 8.13 9.03
N ARG A 63 -8.92 6.96 8.92
CA ARG A 63 -8.62 5.78 9.74
C ARG A 63 -7.38 5.06 9.20
N ILE A 64 -6.54 4.57 10.10
CA ILE A 64 -5.38 3.76 9.73
C ILE A 64 -5.85 2.36 9.31
N ILE A 65 -5.50 1.96 8.09
CA ILE A 65 -5.87 0.67 7.49
C ILE A 65 -4.64 -0.19 7.15
N GLY A 66 -3.44 0.34 7.35
CA GLY A 66 -2.19 -0.42 7.26
C GLY A 66 -1.01 0.42 7.71
N GLU A 67 -0.02 -0.19 8.36
CA GLU A 67 1.20 0.51 8.77
C GLU A 67 2.42 -0.40 8.69
N SER A 68 3.58 0.19 8.46
CA SER A 68 4.86 -0.47 8.69
C SER A 68 5.20 -0.47 10.19
N PRO A 69 5.95 -1.49 10.68
CA PRO A 69 6.61 -1.44 11.99
C PRO A 69 7.44 -0.17 12.20
#